data_AF-A0A7S0BIP2-F1
#
_entry.id   AF-A0A7S0BIP2-F1
#
_cell.length_a   1.000
_cell.length_b   1.000
_cell.length_c   1.000
_cell.angle_alpha   90.00
_cell.angle_beta   90.00
_cell.angle_gamma   90.00
#
_symmetry.space_group_name_H-M   'P 1'
#
loop_
_entity.id
_entity.type
_entity.pdbx_description
1 polymer ?
#
loop_
_entity_poly.entity_id
_entity_poly.type
_entity_poly.pdbx_seq_one_letter_code
_entity_poly.pdbx_strand_id
1 'polypeptide(L)'
;RILESLPSKQLQIREQSHQYAGRLIDCLENNQRRLAVAIFCLYITPGAPSIFSGLELGKSSDTQYAQEQKVLRCELLRSSGFMAEGEDCYEIRDLHRAPLTEEDMQQAALAQSSVIQLIQRLNHLSLECPALNSNQAYPIETTQLQVVCLIRAHKESVLLCLANVSCQPRSCKIPKWQINRYTDSPITPQGVVHDLLI
;
A
#
# COMPACT_ATOMS: atom_id res chain seq x y z
N ARG A 1 -12.37 24.77 4.59
CA ARG A 1 -11.29 25.64 5.10
C ARG A 1 -10.33 24.85 6.01
N ILE A 2 -9.78 23.74 5.52
CA ILE A 2 -8.73 22.95 6.21
C ILE A 2 -7.82 22.38 5.10
N LEU A 3 -7.14 23.27 4.39
CA LEU A 3 -6.09 22.91 3.42
C LEU A 3 -4.86 23.83 3.54
N GLU A 4 -4.79 24.63 4.60
CA GLU A 4 -3.73 25.63 4.80
C GLU A 4 -2.91 25.29 6.04
N SER A 5 -2.14 24.19 6.00
CA SER A 5 -0.97 24.02 6.89
C SER A 5 -0.05 22.85 6.50
N LEU A 6 0.11 22.55 5.20
CA LEU A 6 1.18 21.65 4.76
C LEU A 6 2.40 22.49 4.35
N PRO A 7 3.62 22.17 4.82
CA PRO A 7 4.81 22.95 4.57
C PRO A 7 5.10 23.02 3.06
N SER A 8 5.26 24.26 2.59
CA SER A 8 5.30 24.73 1.21
C SER A 8 6.39 24.13 0.31
N LYS A 9 7.31 23.29 0.83
CA LYS A 9 8.33 22.62 0.01
C LYS A 9 7.85 21.33 -0.66
N GLN A 10 6.85 20.64 -0.11
CA GLN A 10 6.33 19.39 -0.72
C GLN A 10 5.31 19.66 -1.85
N LEU A 11 4.79 20.88 -1.91
CA LEU A 11 3.73 21.28 -2.86
C LEU A 11 4.26 21.84 -4.18
N GLN A 12 5.54 22.20 -4.29
CA GLN A 12 6.10 22.79 -5.52
C GLN A 12 6.35 21.78 -6.65
N ILE A 13 6.17 20.48 -6.42
CA ILE A 13 6.24 19.44 -7.46
C ILE A 13 4.89 19.31 -8.20
N ARG A 14 3.87 20.11 -7.87
CA ARG A 14 2.47 19.87 -8.28
C ARG A 14 2.07 20.26 -9.70
N GLU A 15 2.81 21.08 -10.43
CA GLU A 15 2.21 21.78 -11.59
C GLU A 15 2.59 21.29 -12.99
N GLN A 16 3.42 20.25 -13.15
CA GLN A 16 3.83 19.82 -14.51
C GLN A 16 3.61 18.34 -14.87
N SER A 17 2.96 17.55 -14.02
CA SER A 17 2.37 16.28 -14.44
C SER A 17 1.21 15.93 -13.52
N HIS A 18 0.13 15.35 -14.05
CA HIS A 18 -1.02 14.87 -13.24
C HIS A 18 -0.66 13.64 -12.37
N GLN A 19 0.61 13.48 -12.01
CA GLN A 19 1.15 12.38 -11.21
C GLN A 19 1.58 12.95 -9.86
N TYR A 20 0.98 12.46 -8.77
CA TYR A 20 1.47 12.75 -7.43
C TYR A 20 2.87 12.13 -7.30
N ALA A 21 3.88 12.97 -7.23
CA ALA A 21 5.27 12.56 -7.11
C ALA A 21 5.54 12.08 -5.68
N GLY A 22 5.56 10.76 -5.45
CA GLY A 22 5.95 10.22 -4.14
C GLY A 22 5.74 8.72 -4.04
N ARG A 23 6.60 8.03 -3.28
CA ARG A 23 6.33 6.67 -2.85
C ARG A 23 5.10 6.68 -1.95
N LEU A 24 4.38 5.56 -1.89
CA LEU A 24 3.12 5.48 -1.15
C LEU A 24 3.25 5.90 0.31
N ILE A 25 4.38 5.59 0.97
CA ILE A 25 4.61 5.98 2.37
C ILE A 25 4.65 7.50 2.57
N ASP A 26 5.14 8.27 1.59
CA ASP A 26 5.18 9.73 1.65
C ASP A 26 3.76 10.31 1.60
N CYS A 27 2.92 9.75 0.72
CA CYS A 27 1.50 10.08 0.62
C CYS A 27 0.71 9.70 1.87
N LEU A 28 1.24 8.80 2.70
CA LEU A 28 0.66 8.34 3.96
C LEU A 28 1.30 9.01 5.18
N GLU A 29 1.93 10.18 5.02
CA GLU A 29 2.56 10.96 6.09
C GLU A 29 3.65 10.17 6.84
N ASN A 30 4.35 9.26 6.15
CA ASN A 30 5.32 8.35 6.74
C ASN A 30 4.76 7.48 7.89
N ASN A 31 3.46 7.20 7.86
CA ASN A 31 2.79 6.42 8.88
C ASN A 31 2.74 4.92 8.53
N GLN A 32 3.54 4.12 9.23
CA GLN A 32 3.63 2.66 9.02
C GLN A 32 2.30 1.93 9.22
N ARG A 33 1.45 2.37 10.16
CA ARG A 33 0.11 1.78 10.35
C ARG A 33 -0.78 2.04 9.16
N ARG A 34 -0.77 3.26 8.60
CA ARG A 34 -1.54 3.58 7.39
C ARG A 34 -1.05 2.77 6.20
N LEU A 35 0.27 2.60 6.06
CA LEU A 35 0.86 1.75 5.03
C LEU A 35 0.43 0.28 5.18
N ALA A 36 0.48 -0.26 6.40
CA ALA A 36 0.00 -1.61 6.69
C ALA A 36 -1.48 -1.79 6.32
N VAL A 37 -2.35 -0.83 6.68
CA VAL A 37 -3.77 -0.86 6.29
C VAL A 37 -3.95 -0.80 4.76
N ALA A 38 -3.17 0.03 4.06
CA ALA A 38 -3.22 0.13 2.60
C ALA A 38 -2.81 -1.19 1.93
N ILE A 39 -1.74 -1.83 2.43
CA ILE A 39 -1.29 -3.15 1.97
C ILE A 39 -2.33 -4.22 2.27
N PHE A 40 -2.92 -4.23 3.47
CA PHE A 40 -4.01 -5.15 3.77
C PHE A 40 -5.18 -4.98 2.79
N CYS A 41 -5.59 -3.73 2.52
CA CYS A 41 -6.62 -3.42 1.52
C CYS A 41 -6.26 -3.97 0.12
N LEU A 42 -5.00 -3.86 -0.29
CA LEU A 42 -4.51 -4.42 -1.55
C LEU A 42 -4.71 -5.95 -1.60
N TYR A 43 -4.37 -6.68 -0.53
CA TYR A 43 -4.51 -8.14 -0.47
C TYR A 43 -5.96 -8.62 -0.42
N ILE A 44 -6.84 -7.88 0.24
CA ILE A 44 -8.26 -8.27 0.35
C ILE A 44 -9.09 -7.85 -0.87
N THR A 45 -8.52 -7.10 -1.81
CA THR A 45 -9.18 -6.72 -3.07
C THR A 45 -8.99 -7.82 -4.14
N PRO A 46 -9.99 -8.11 -5.01
CA PRO A 46 -9.83 -9.11 -6.07
C PRO A 46 -8.61 -8.88 -6.95
N GLY A 47 -7.87 -9.95 -7.24
CA GLY A 47 -6.67 -9.93 -8.07
C GLY A 47 -5.43 -10.40 -7.31
N ALA A 48 -4.30 -10.47 -8.03
CA ALA A 48 -3.01 -10.79 -7.45
C ALA A 48 -2.36 -9.50 -6.91
N PRO A 49 -2.06 -9.40 -5.60
CA PRO A 49 -1.38 -8.23 -5.06
C PRO A 49 0.04 -8.13 -5.62
N SER A 50 0.44 -6.93 -6.01
CA SER A 50 1.81 -6.65 -6.44
C SER A 50 2.39 -5.56 -5.54
N ILE A 51 3.52 -5.87 -4.89
CA ILE A 51 4.25 -4.94 -4.02
C ILE A 51 5.49 -4.48 -4.77
N PHE A 52 5.63 -3.17 -4.94
CA PHE A 52 6.83 -2.58 -5.52
C PHE A 52 7.96 -2.58 -4.48
N SER A 53 9.19 -2.90 -4.91
CA SER A 53 10.33 -3.07 -4.00
C SER A 53 10.60 -1.83 -3.12
N GLY A 54 10.83 -2.10 -1.84
CA GLY A 54 11.01 -1.10 -0.80
C GLY A 54 9.71 -0.56 -0.21
N LEU A 55 8.55 -0.90 -0.77
CA LEU A 55 7.26 -0.57 -0.16
C LEU A 55 7.05 -1.36 1.13
N GLU A 56 7.46 -2.63 1.14
CA GLU A 56 7.49 -3.51 2.31
C GLU A 56 8.35 -2.97 3.45
N LEU A 57 9.36 -2.16 3.12
CA LEU A 57 10.24 -1.48 4.07
C LEU A 57 9.69 -0.10 4.50
N GLY A 58 8.63 0.39 3.83
CA GLY A 58 8.16 1.76 3.98
C GLY A 58 9.21 2.80 3.57
N LYS A 59 10.01 2.50 2.54
CA LYS A 59 11.04 3.41 2.03
C LYS A 59 10.39 4.65 1.40
N SER A 60 10.85 5.83 1.79
CA SER A 60 10.43 7.13 1.25
C SER A 60 11.05 7.43 -0.12
N SER A 61 10.52 8.44 -0.81
CA SER A 61 11.11 8.93 -2.06
C SER A 61 12.52 9.46 -1.85
N ASP A 62 13.38 9.22 -2.83
CA ASP A 62 14.78 9.65 -2.79
C ASP A 62 15.05 10.76 -3.81
N THR A 63 15.01 12.00 -3.32
CA THR A 63 15.26 13.18 -4.15
C THR A 63 16.72 13.32 -4.57
N GLN A 64 17.65 12.87 -3.73
CA GLN A 64 19.07 12.92 -4.03
C GLN A 64 19.39 11.95 -5.17
N TYR A 65 18.92 10.71 -5.06
CA TYR A 65 19.08 9.72 -6.13
C TYR A 65 18.46 10.19 -7.45
N ALA A 66 17.25 10.76 -7.41
CA ALA A 66 16.61 11.29 -8.62
C ALA A 66 17.44 12.42 -9.27
N GLN A 67 18.06 13.27 -8.47
CA GLN A 67 18.94 14.32 -8.96
C GLN A 67 20.25 13.77 -9.53
N GLU A 68 20.84 12.73 -8.92
CA GLU A 68 22.01 12.04 -9.44
C GLU A 68 21.72 11.38 -10.80
N GLN A 69 20.57 10.70 -10.93
CA GLN A 69 20.13 10.10 -12.19
C GLN A 69 19.84 11.14 -13.28
N LYS A 70 19.28 12.29 -12.92
CA LYS A 70 19.10 13.44 -13.83
C LYS A 70 20.43 13.87 -14.44
N VAL A 71 21.47 14.05 -13.61
CA VAL A 71 22.81 14.45 -14.06
C VAL A 71 23.41 13.39 -15.00
N LEU A 72 23.40 12.13 -14.57
CA LEU A 72 23.94 11.01 -15.37
C LEU A 72 23.24 10.90 -16.74
N ARG A 73 21.91 11.01 -16.76
CA ARG A 73 21.11 10.95 -18.00
C ARG A 73 21.46 12.10 -18.95
N CYS A 74 21.61 13.30 -18.41
CA CYS A 74 22.02 14.48 -19.19
C CYS A 74 23.41 14.32 -19.81
N GLU A 75 24.38 13.79 -19.06
CA GLU A 75 25.72 13.50 -19.58
C GLU A 75 25.70 12.45 -20.70
N LEU A 76 24.90 11.39 -20.54
CA LEU A 76 24.73 10.34 -21.55
C LEU A 76 24.08 10.87 -22.84
N LEU A 77 23.03 11.69 -22.72
CA LEU A 77 22.37 12.29 -23.89
C LEU A 77 23.32 13.24 -24.63
N ARG A 78 24.06 14.08 -23.91
CA ARG A 78 25.05 15.01 -24.50
C ARG A 78 26.20 14.29 -25.18
N SER A 79 26.75 13.25 -24.54
CA SER A 79 27.82 12.44 -25.14
C SER A 79 27.35 11.67 -26.38
N SER A 80 26.04 11.42 -26.51
CA SER A 80 25.41 10.83 -27.69
C SER A 80 25.04 11.86 -28.77
N GLY A 81 25.42 13.13 -28.62
CA GLY A 81 25.19 14.20 -29.60
C GLY A 81 23.83 14.91 -29.49
N PHE A 82 23.03 14.62 -28.46
CA PHE A 82 21.77 15.33 -28.22
C PHE A 82 21.99 16.59 -27.39
N MET A 83 21.32 17.67 -27.79
CA MET A 83 21.19 18.88 -26.97
C MET A 83 20.11 18.62 -25.92
N ALA A 84 20.53 18.25 -24.69
CA ALA A 84 19.63 18.04 -23.57
C ALA A 84 19.92 19.05 -22.44
N GLU A 85 18.87 19.71 -21.95
CA GLU A 85 18.94 20.58 -20.77
C GLU A 85 18.53 19.82 -19.51
N GLY A 86 18.90 20.37 -18.34
CA GLY A 86 18.73 19.68 -17.06
C GLY A 86 17.30 19.16 -16.85
N GLU A 87 16.30 20.01 -17.07
CA GLU A 87 14.90 19.63 -16.86
C GLU A 87 14.40 18.55 -17.82
N ASP A 88 14.90 18.51 -19.06
CA ASP A 88 14.56 17.46 -20.03
C ASP A 88 15.05 16.07 -19.60
N CYS A 89 16.07 16.04 -18.75
CA CYS A 89 16.65 14.82 -18.21
C CYS A 89 16.01 14.37 -16.89
N TYR A 90 15.09 15.14 -16.32
CA TYR A 90 14.47 14.76 -15.05
C TYR A 90 13.35 13.73 -15.28
N GLU A 91 13.42 12.61 -14.58
CA GLU A 91 12.42 11.56 -14.63
C GLU A 91 11.84 11.36 -13.23
N ILE A 92 10.56 11.70 -13.08
CA ILE A 92 9.84 11.64 -11.80
C ILE A 92 9.87 10.23 -11.18
N ARG A 93 9.91 9.18 -12.00
CA ARG A 93 9.97 7.78 -11.54
C ARG A 93 11.28 7.46 -10.81
N ASP A 94 12.34 8.24 -11.01
CA ASP A 94 13.62 8.01 -10.32
C ASP A 94 13.49 8.21 -8.81
N LEU A 95 12.55 9.06 -8.36
CA LEU A 95 12.21 9.22 -6.94
C LEU A 95 11.88 7.88 -6.26
N HIS A 96 11.36 6.92 -7.03
CA HIS A 96 10.90 5.62 -6.53
C HIS A 96 11.89 4.51 -6.83
N ARG A 97 12.98 4.75 -7.55
CA ARG A 97 13.88 3.70 -8.07
C ARG A 97 15.23 3.63 -7.38
N ALA A 98 15.43 4.40 -6.31
CA ALA A 98 16.64 4.28 -5.49
C ALA A 98 16.85 2.82 -5.07
N PRO A 99 18.09 2.30 -5.21
CA PRO A 99 18.39 0.92 -4.85
C PRO A 99 18.12 0.68 -3.37
N LEU A 100 17.78 -0.57 -3.04
CA LEU A 100 17.76 -1.04 -1.65
C LEU A 100 19.16 -1.45 -1.25
N THR A 101 19.66 -0.90 -0.15
CA THR A 101 20.97 -1.25 0.40
C THR A 101 20.85 -2.44 1.36
N GLU A 102 21.98 -3.08 1.67
CA GLU A 102 22.01 -4.09 2.73
C GLU A 102 21.61 -3.50 4.09
N GLU A 103 22.01 -2.25 4.35
CA GLU A 103 21.64 -1.52 5.56
C GLU A 103 20.12 -1.33 5.67
N ASP A 104 19.43 -0.98 4.58
CA ASP A 104 17.96 -0.86 4.56
C ASP A 104 17.30 -2.18 5.03
N MET A 105 17.80 -3.30 4.52
CA MET A 105 17.29 -4.64 4.85
C MET A 105 17.57 -5.00 6.30
N GLN A 106 18.79 -4.73 6.79
CA GLN A 106 19.17 -4.99 8.18
C GLN A 106 18.36 -4.14 9.16
N GLN A 107 18.17 -2.85 8.88
CA GLN A 107 17.36 -1.95 9.71
C GLN A 107 15.90 -2.42 9.78
N ALA A 108 15.32 -2.82 8.64
CA ALA A 108 13.94 -3.31 8.62
C ALA A 108 13.77 -4.63 9.41
N ALA A 109 14.78 -5.50 9.37
CA ALA A 109 14.80 -6.74 10.15
C ALA A 109 14.90 -6.46 11.66
N LEU A 110 15.78 -5.54 12.07
CA LEU A 110 15.95 -5.12 13.47
C LEU A 110 14.71 -4.41 14.02
N ALA A 111 14.08 -3.55 13.21
CA ALA A 111 12.88 -2.81 13.56
C ALA A 111 11.62 -3.69 13.68
N GLN A 112 11.71 -4.98 13.35
CA GLN A 112 10.57 -5.90 13.33
C GLN A 112 9.37 -5.30 12.59
N SER A 113 9.60 -4.75 11.40
CA SER A 113 8.59 -3.99 10.65
C SER A 113 7.24 -4.72 10.61
N SER A 114 6.23 -4.09 11.20
CA SER A 114 4.85 -4.61 11.21
C SER A 114 4.30 -4.82 9.80
N VAL A 115 4.79 -4.04 8.82
CA VAL A 115 4.43 -4.17 7.41
C VAL A 115 4.99 -5.46 6.80
N ILE A 116 6.26 -5.77 7.03
CA ILE A 116 6.88 -7.01 6.53
C ILE A 116 6.16 -8.23 7.13
N GLN A 117 5.94 -8.22 8.44
CA GLN A 117 5.24 -9.30 9.12
C GLN A 117 3.81 -9.48 8.59
N LEU A 118 3.10 -8.38 8.34
CA LEU A 118 1.78 -8.40 7.73
C LEU A 118 1.82 -9.03 6.33
N ILE A 119 2.75 -8.59 5.46
CA ILE A 119 2.91 -9.15 4.11
C ILE A 119 3.19 -10.65 4.17
N GLN A 120 4.10 -11.09 5.05
CA GLN A 120 4.42 -12.51 5.24
C GLN A 120 3.19 -13.31 5.68
N ARG A 121 2.42 -12.80 6.65
CA ARG A 121 1.18 -13.44 7.11
C ARG A 121 0.13 -13.50 6.01
N LEU A 122 -0.04 -12.43 5.23
CA LEU A 122 -1.01 -12.39 4.13
C LEU A 122 -0.60 -13.30 2.97
N ASN A 123 0.68 -13.37 2.63
CA ASN A 123 1.20 -14.33 1.66
C ASN A 123 0.96 -15.76 2.12
N HIS A 124 1.25 -16.08 3.38
CA HIS A 124 0.97 -17.40 3.93
C HIS A 124 -0.53 -17.72 3.91
N LEU A 125 -1.37 -16.80 4.38
CA LEU A 125 -2.84 -16.94 4.34
C LEU A 125 -3.36 -17.10 2.92
N SER A 126 -2.77 -16.44 1.92
CA SER A 126 -3.15 -16.59 0.51
C SER A 126 -2.85 -17.99 -0.04
N LEU A 127 -1.84 -18.68 0.48
CA LEU A 127 -1.53 -20.06 0.08
C LEU A 127 -2.52 -21.05 0.70
N GLU A 128 -2.97 -20.79 1.93
CA GLU A 128 -3.87 -21.68 2.67
C GLU A 128 -5.36 -21.42 2.41
N CYS A 129 -5.72 -20.19 2.01
CA CYS A 129 -7.10 -19.78 1.85
C CYS A 129 -7.41 -19.36 0.40
N PRO A 130 -7.99 -20.27 -0.40
CA PRO A 130 -8.36 -19.98 -1.80
C PRO A 130 -9.25 -18.75 -2.00
N ALA A 131 -10.03 -18.34 -0.99
CA ALA A 131 -10.84 -17.13 -1.01
C ALA A 131 -10.03 -15.86 -1.33
N LEU A 132 -8.80 -15.72 -0.81
CA LEU A 132 -7.96 -14.54 -1.09
C LEU A 132 -7.46 -14.47 -2.53
N ASN A 133 -7.38 -15.62 -3.22
CA ASN A 133 -6.95 -15.67 -4.63
C ASN A 133 -8.14 -15.69 -5.60
N SER A 134 -9.38 -15.78 -5.09
CA SER A 134 -10.57 -15.82 -5.93
C SER A 134 -10.91 -14.41 -6.44
N ASN A 135 -11.60 -14.32 -7.59
CA ASN A 135 -12.13 -13.03 -8.05
C ASN A 135 -13.47 -12.65 -7.38
N GLN A 136 -13.94 -13.43 -6.40
CA GLN A 136 -15.22 -13.18 -5.73
C GLN A 136 -14.99 -12.35 -4.46
N ALA A 137 -15.42 -11.10 -4.50
CA ALA A 137 -15.52 -10.23 -3.34
C ALA A 137 -16.91 -9.62 -3.24
N TYR A 138 -17.44 -9.56 -2.04
CA TYR A 138 -18.75 -8.98 -1.73
C TYR A 138 -18.57 -7.89 -0.69
N PRO A 139 -18.84 -6.61 -1.02
CA PRO A 139 -18.78 -5.55 -0.02
C PRO A 139 -19.85 -5.79 1.06
N ILE A 140 -19.48 -5.51 2.30
CA ILE A 140 -20.34 -5.65 3.48
C ILE A 140 -20.48 -4.28 4.13
N GLU A 141 -21.71 -3.90 4.42
CA GLU A 141 -21.98 -2.65 5.11
C GLU A 141 -21.69 -2.80 6.60
N THR A 142 -21.12 -1.75 7.18
CA THR A 142 -20.91 -1.66 8.62
C THR A 142 -21.53 -0.38 9.16
N THR A 143 -21.73 -0.30 10.47
CA THR A 143 -22.17 0.95 11.12
C THR A 143 -21.11 2.06 11.13
N GLN A 144 -19.91 1.82 10.59
CA GLN A 144 -18.78 2.76 10.58
C GLN A 144 -18.27 3.00 9.16
N LEU A 145 -18.38 4.23 8.67
CA LEU A 145 -17.90 4.60 7.33
C LEU A 145 -16.38 4.44 7.15
N GLN A 146 -15.61 4.43 8.25
CA GLN A 146 -14.16 4.28 8.22
C GLN A 146 -13.70 2.82 8.34
N VAL A 147 -14.63 1.86 8.29
CA VAL A 147 -14.30 0.43 8.28
C VAL A 147 -14.66 -0.12 6.90
N VAL A 148 -13.64 -0.45 6.12
CA VAL A 148 -13.80 -1.21 4.89
C VAL A 148 -14.08 -2.65 5.30
N CYS A 149 -15.19 -3.21 4.83
CA CYS A 149 -15.54 -4.59 5.10
C CYS A 149 -15.99 -5.29 3.82
N LEU A 150 -15.46 -6.49 3.60
CA LEU A 150 -15.85 -7.32 2.48
C LEU A 150 -15.72 -8.79 2.85
N ILE A 151 -16.46 -9.64 2.13
CA ILE A 151 -16.29 -11.08 2.14
C ILE A 151 -15.52 -11.49 0.89
N ARG A 152 -14.45 -12.27 1.08
CA ARG A 152 -13.82 -13.04 0.01
C ARG A 152 -14.37 -14.46 0.04
N ALA A 153 -14.78 -14.97 -1.11
CA ALA A 153 -15.38 -16.29 -1.18
C ALA A 153 -14.71 -17.15 -2.24
N HIS A 154 -14.56 -18.43 -1.94
CA HIS A 154 -14.24 -19.48 -2.88
C HIS A 154 -15.16 -20.67 -2.56
N LYS A 155 -15.23 -21.64 -3.46
CA LYS A 155 -16.05 -22.86 -3.24
C LYS A 155 -15.68 -23.60 -1.95
N GLU A 156 -14.44 -23.44 -1.48
CA GLU A 156 -13.85 -24.17 -0.36
C GLU A 156 -13.62 -23.32 0.89
N SER A 157 -13.67 -21.99 0.77
CA SER A 157 -13.34 -21.09 1.88
C SER A 157 -14.06 -19.76 1.77
N VAL A 158 -14.37 -19.18 2.92
CA VAL A 158 -14.99 -17.86 3.03
C VAL A 158 -14.27 -17.07 4.11
N LEU A 159 -13.84 -15.86 3.78
CA LEU A 159 -13.17 -14.95 4.68
C LEU A 159 -13.97 -13.66 4.83
N LEU A 160 -14.15 -13.24 6.07
CA LEU A 160 -14.60 -11.89 6.39
C LEU A 160 -13.36 -11.01 6.62
N CYS A 161 -13.21 -9.98 5.79
CA CYS A 161 -12.09 -9.05 5.83
C CYS A 161 -12.57 -7.68 6.37
N LEU A 162 -11.83 -7.12 7.33
CA LEU A 162 -12.11 -5.79 7.89
C LEU A 162 -10.84 -4.96 7.93
N ALA A 163 -10.90 -3.71 7.46
CA ALA A 163 -9.82 -2.75 7.54
C ALA A 163 -10.33 -1.43 8.14
N ASN A 164 -9.78 -1.02 9.28
CA ASN A 164 -10.06 0.28 9.88
C ASN A 164 -9.13 1.34 9.26
N VAL A 165 -9.67 2.17 8.37
CA VAL A 165 -8.92 3.25 7.70
C VAL A 165 -8.83 4.54 8.53
N SER A 166 -9.38 4.56 9.75
CA SER A 166 -9.25 5.72 10.65
C SER A 166 -8.00 5.64 11.53
N CYS A 167 -7.59 6.78 12.08
CA CYS A 167 -6.48 6.90 13.03
C CYS A 167 -6.81 6.41 14.45
N GLN A 168 -8.04 5.99 14.71
CA GLN A 168 -8.51 5.60 16.04
C GLN A 168 -9.13 4.20 16.01
N PRO A 169 -9.10 3.45 17.12
CA PRO A 169 -9.89 2.22 17.23
C PRO A 169 -11.37 2.49 16.96
N ARG A 170 -12.05 1.55 16.28
CA ARG A 170 -13.47 1.66 15.93
C ARG A 170 -14.18 0.37 16.28
N SER A 171 -15.33 0.48 16.93
CA SER A 171 -16.27 -0.62 17.06
C SER A 171 -17.32 -0.49 15.95
N CYS A 172 -17.52 -1.56 15.18
CA CYS A 172 -18.55 -1.62 14.14
C CYS A 172 -19.47 -2.82 14.34
N LYS A 173 -20.69 -2.71 13.82
CA LYS A 173 -21.63 -3.84 13.74
C LYS A 173 -21.81 -4.20 12.28
N ILE A 174 -21.84 -5.51 12.00
CA ILE A 174 -22.13 -6.07 10.68
C ILE A 174 -23.48 -6.79 10.80
N PRO A 175 -24.48 -6.47 9.95
CA PRO A 175 -25.75 -7.17 9.97
C PRO A 175 -25.56 -8.66 9.63
N LYS A 176 -26.02 -9.54 10.52
CA LYS A 176 -25.84 -11.01 10.36
C LYS A 176 -26.40 -11.54 9.03
N TRP A 177 -27.49 -10.95 8.54
CA TRP A 177 -28.10 -11.34 7.26
C TRP A 177 -27.17 -11.11 6.06
N GLN A 178 -26.29 -10.09 6.10
CA GLN A 178 -25.32 -9.86 5.04
C GLN A 178 -24.25 -10.94 5.02
N ILE A 179 -23.78 -11.39 6.19
CA ILE A 179 -22.83 -12.49 6.30
C ILE A 179 -23.47 -13.78 5.78
N ASN A 180 -24.66 -14.12 6.31
CA ASN A 180 -25.37 -15.36 5.97
C ASN A 180 -25.60 -15.52 4.47
N ARG A 181 -25.93 -14.44 3.76
CA ARG A 181 -26.11 -14.43 2.30
C ARG A 181 -24.95 -15.08 1.52
N TYR A 182 -23.74 -15.05 2.07
CA TYR A 182 -22.54 -15.57 1.43
C TYR A 182 -21.92 -16.76 2.18
N THR A 183 -22.48 -17.15 3.33
CA THR A 183 -21.98 -18.23 4.19
C THR A 183 -23.00 -19.35 4.40
N ASP A 184 -24.10 -19.40 3.65
CA ASP A 184 -25.12 -20.47 3.75
C ASP A 184 -24.64 -21.85 3.22
N SER A 185 -23.35 -21.97 2.89
CA SER A 185 -22.64 -23.25 2.70
C SER A 185 -22.13 -23.75 4.07
N PRO A 186 -21.93 -25.06 4.34
CA PRO A 186 -21.45 -25.59 5.64
C PRO A 186 -20.02 -25.14 6.04
N ILE A 187 -19.47 -24.12 5.38
CA ILE A 187 -18.16 -23.54 5.62
C ILE A 187 -18.31 -22.46 6.68
N THR A 188 -17.84 -22.76 7.90
CA THR A 188 -17.75 -21.76 8.97
C THR A 188 -16.84 -20.62 8.49
N PRO A 189 -17.30 -19.36 8.50
CA PRO A 189 -16.44 -18.23 8.14
C PRO A 189 -15.25 -18.20 9.10
N GLN A 190 -14.05 -18.37 8.55
CA GLN A 190 -12.83 -18.14 9.31
C GLN A 190 -12.67 -16.62 9.41
N GLY A 191 -12.96 -16.08 10.60
CA GLY A 191 -12.82 -14.66 10.85
C GLY A 191 -11.35 -14.27 10.90
N VAL A 192 -10.86 -13.54 9.89
CA VAL A 192 -9.58 -12.85 9.99
C VAL A 192 -9.89 -11.40 10.38
N VAL A 193 -10.10 -11.19 11.67
CA VAL A 193 -10.16 -9.84 12.25
C VAL A 193 -8.72 -9.38 12.44
N HIS A 194 -8.18 -8.69 11.44
CA HIS A 194 -7.00 -7.85 11.67
C HIS A 194 -7.46 -6.48 12.17
N ASP A 195 -7.79 -6.43 13.46
CA ASP A 195 -7.38 -5.26 14.21
C ASP A 195 -5.85 -5.26 14.17
N LEU A 196 -5.23 -4.30 13.49
CA LEU A 196 -3.87 -3.87 13.84
C LEU A 196 -3.96 -3.22 15.23
N LEU A 197 -4.19 -4.05 16.26
CA LEU A 197 -3.80 -3.78 17.63
C LEU A 197 -2.27 -3.90 17.62
N ILE A 198 -1.63 -2.74 17.48
CA ILE A 198 -0.30 -2.51 18.05
C ILE A 198 -0.55 -2.11 19.50
#